data_AF-A0A6J4XYK6-F1
#
_entry.id   AF-A0A6J4XYK6-F1
#
_cell.length_a   1.000
_cell.length_b   1.000
_cell.length_c   1.000
_cell.angle_alpha   90.00
_cell.angle_beta   90.00
_cell.angle_gamma   90.00
#
_symmetry.space_group_name_H-M   'P 1'
#
loop_
_entity.id
_entity.type
_entity.pdbx_description
1 polymer ?
#
loop_
_entity_poly.entity_id
_entity_poly.type
_entity_poly.pdbx_seq_one_letter_code
_entity_poly.pdbx_strand_id
1 'polypeptide(L)'
;MCRPHNNADFKNPCYNASNQHQPEDCIMPFAEKLSKLRNERGLTQQDMASLIGVGIAQMRRYEKGKSSPTLEVIKNIARTLGISADELIFDKNERVAAAKILDRKLLEQFELVSQLSAHDKEAIKTILD
;
A
#
# COMPACT_ATOMS: atom_id res chain seq x y z
N MET A 1 -34.91 -12.39 -2.12
CA MET A 1 -34.66 -12.53 -0.67
C MET A 1 -33.20 -12.19 -0.40
N CYS A 2 -32.90 -10.92 -0.11
CA CYS A 2 -31.55 -10.49 0.25
C CYS A 2 -31.38 -10.73 1.75
N ARG A 3 -30.38 -11.54 2.13
CA ARG A 3 -30.06 -11.78 3.54
C ARG A 3 -29.37 -10.55 4.12
N PRO A 4 -29.72 -10.10 5.35
CA PRO A 4 -28.98 -9.05 6.02
C PRO A 4 -27.60 -9.60 6.42
N HIS A 5 -26.53 -8.87 6.06
CA HIS A 5 -25.19 -9.16 6.56
C HIS A 5 -25.06 -8.59 7.97
N ASN A 6 -25.04 -9.50 8.94
CA ASN A 6 -24.80 -9.21 10.33
C ASN A 6 -23.34 -8.77 10.50
N ASN A 7 -23.15 -7.49 10.81
CA ASN A 7 -21.86 -6.86 11.04
C ASN A 7 -21.45 -7.13 12.49
N ALA A 8 -20.91 -8.33 12.74
CA ALA A 8 -20.44 -8.73 14.06
C ALA A 8 -18.95 -8.39 14.23
N ASP A 9 -18.68 -7.48 15.15
CA ASP A 9 -17.50 -7.41 16.01
C ASP A 9 -16.12 -7.56 15.34
N PHE A 10 -15.77 -6.58 14.51
CA PHE A 10 -14.36 -6.25 14.28
C PHE A 10 -13.90 -5.29 15.38
N LYS A 11 -13.37 -5.83 16.49
CA LYS A 11 -12.58 -5.04 17.43
C LYS A 11 -11.34 -4.54 16.70
N ASN A 12 -11.43 -3.30 16.22
CA ASN A 12 -10.35 -2.59 15.57
C ASN A 12 -9.21 -2.36 16.60
N PRO A 13 -8.01 -2.92 16.41
CA PRO A 13 -6.93 -2.80 17.40
C PRO A 13 -6.41 -1.36 17.58
N CYS A 14 -6.76 -0.44 16.68
CA CYS A 14 -6.38 0.98 16.75
C CYS A 14 -7.42 1.89 17.44
N TYR A 15 -8.48 1.38 18.10
CA TYR A 15 -9.49 2.22 18.75
C TYR A 15 -9.65 1.89 20.24
N ASN A 16 -9.07 2.71 21.10
CA ASN A 16 -9.27 2.63 22.55
C ASN A 16 -10.09 3.84 23.02
N ALA A 17 -11.26 3.59 23.61
CA ALA A 17 -12.31 4.59 23.88
C ALA A 17 -12.04 5.53 25.08
N SER A 18 -10.78 5.78 25.44
CA SER A 18 -10.44 6.39 26.74
C SER A 18 -9.36 7.46 26.72
N ASN A 19 -8.88 7.97 25.57
CA ASN A 19 -7.94 9.09 25.59
C ASN A 19 -8.02 9.99 24.34
N GLN A 20 -8.21 11.29 24.58
CA GLN A 20 -8.23 12.35 23.57
C GLN A 20 -6.81 12.71 23.12
N HIS A 21 -6.16 11.83 22.35
CA HIS A 21 -4.96 12.16 21.57
C HIS A 21 -5.08 11.51 20.18
N GLN A 22 -4.90 12.32 19.14
CA GLN A 22 -4.98 11.92 17.73
C GLN A 22 -3.93 10.82 17.44
N PRO A 23 -4.31 9.66 16.86
CA PRO A 23 -3.34 8.63 16.52
C PRO A 23 -2.73 8.96 15.15
N GLU A 24 -1.58 9.62 15.14
CA GLU A 24 -0.88 9.95 13.88
C GLU A 24 -0.02 8.79 13.31
N ASP A 25 -0.03 7.60 13.90
CA ASP A 25 0.74 6.46 13.40
C ASP A 25 0.07 5.10 13.73
N CYS A 26 -0.92 4.64 12.95
CA CYS A 26 -1.32 3.23 12.96
C CYS A 26 -0.92 2.58 11.63
N ILE A 27 0.09 1.71 11.67
CA ILE A 27 0.41 0.78 10.57
C ILE A 27 -0.79 -0.15 10.40
N MET A 28 -1.38 -0.18 9.20
CA MET A 28 -2.47 -1.07 8.84
C MET A 28 -1.88 -2.43 8.45
N PRO A 29 -2.21 -3.51 9.17
CA PRO A 29 -1.76 -4.84 8.80
C PRO A 29 -2.20 -5.21 7.37
N PHE A 30 -1.32 -5.88 6.62
CA PHE A 30 -1.59 -6.36 5.25
C PHE A 30 -2.96 -7.04 5.11
N ALA A 31 -3.34 -7.88 6.08
CA ALA A 31 -4.61 -8.61 6.07
C ALA A 31 -5.84 -7.69 6.05
N GLU A 32 -5.80 -6.62 6.86
CA GLU A 32 -6.87 -5.62 6.94
C GLU A 32 -6.91 -4.78 5.67
N LYS A 33 -5.73 -4.38 5.17
CA LYS A 33 -5.58 -3.62 3.93
C LYS A 33 -6.11 -4.37 2.72
N LEU A 34 -5.79 -5.66 2.59
CA LEU A 34 -6.30 -6.52 1.54
C LEU A 34 -7.83 -6.62 1.58
N SER A 35 -8.40 -6.83 2.77
CA SER A 35 -9.86 -6.89 2.94
C SER A 35 -10.52 -5.57 2.57
N LYS A 36 -9.95 -4.44 3.00
CA LYS A 36 -10.42 -3.09 2.67
C LYS A 36 -10.42 -2.85 1.16
N LEU A 37 -9.28 -3.04 0.51
CA LEU A 37 -9.13 -2.84 -0.94
C LEU A 37 -10.07 -3.75 -1.75
N ARG A 38 -10.24 -5.01 -1.32
CA ARG A 38 -11.19 -5.92 -1.96
C ARG A 38 -12.64 -5.38 -1.86
N ASN A 39 -13.05 -4.91 -0.68
CA ASN A 39 -14.39 -4.36 -0.47
C ASN A 39 -14.61 -3.06 -1.26
N GLU A 40 -13.60 -2.20 -1.38
CA GLU A 40 -13.66 -0.97 -2.19
C GLU A 40 -13.88 -1.27 -3.68
N ARG A 41 -13.50 -2.47 -4.14
CA ARG A 41 -13.78 -2.97 -5.50
C ARG A 41 -15.08 -3.74 -5.63
N GLY A 42 -15.86 -3.85 -4.56
CA GLY A 42 -17.13 -4.58 -4.55
C GLY A 42 -16.99 -6.08 -4.79
N LEU A 43 -15.77 -6.64 -4.63
CA LEU A 43 -15.50 -8.06 -4.86
C LEU A 43 -15.83 -8.87 -3.62
N THR A 44 -16.50 -10.02 -3.76
CA THR A 44 -16.59 -10.98 -2.65
C THR A 44 -15.25 -11.70 -2.45
N GLN A 45 -15.06 -12.34 -1.29
CA GLN A 45 -13.89 -13.22 -1.08
C GLN A 45 -13.82 -14.34 -2.12
N GLN A 46 -14.96 -14.82 -2.60
CA GLN A 46 -15.02 -15.86 -3.63
C GLN A 46 -14.56 -15.32 -4.98
N ASP A 47 -15.04 -14.15 -5.37
CA ASP A 47 -14.64 -13.51 -6.64
C ASP A 47 -13.14 -13.25 -6.66
N MET A 48 -12.62 -12.66 -5.57
CA MET A 48 -11.20 -12.38 -5.44
C MET A 48 -10.36 -13.66 -5.50
N ALA A 49 -10.78 -14.72 -4.80
CA ALA A 49 -10.08 -16.00 -4.81
C ALA A 49 -10.00 -16.59 -6.22
N SER A 50 -11.11 -16.54 -6.98
CA SER A 50 -11.15 -16.98 -8.37
C SER A 50 -10.26 -16.14 -9.29
N LEU A 51 -10.24 -14.81 -9.11
CA LEU A 51 -9.44 -13.89 -9.93
C LEU A 51 -7.93 -14.06 -9.72
N ILE A 52 -7.49 -14.33 -8.48
CA ILE A 52 -6.06 -14.50 -8.16
C ILE A 52 -5.57 -15.96 -8.22
N GLY A 53 -6.47 -16.91 -8.56
CA GLY A 53 -6.13 -18.32 -8.76
C GLY A 53 -5.90 -19.12 -7.47
N VAL A 54 -6.63 -18.79 -6.39
CA VAL A 54 -6.49 -19.47 -5.09
C VAL A 54 -7.82 -20.03 -4.58
N GLY A 55 -7.75 -20.96 -3.63
CA GLY A 55 -8.94 -21.45 -2.94
C GLY A 55 -9.53 -20.42 -1.96
N ILE A 56 -10.85 -20.40 -1.80
CA ILE A 56 -11.57 -19.51 -0.86
C ILE A 56 -11.05 -19.59 0.59
N ALA A 57 -10.65 -20.79 1.03
CA ALA A 57 -10.07 -21.00 2.35
C ALA A 57 -8.74 -20.25 2.50
N GLN A 58 -7.93 -20.19 1.44
CA GLN A 58 -6.66 -19.47 1.42
C GLN A 58 -6.88 -17.96 1.44
N MET A 59 -7.83 -17.46 0.63
CA MET A 59 -8.24 -16.04 0.64
C MET A 59 -8.69 -15.59 2.04
N ARG A 60 -9.50 -16.41 2.72
CA ARG A 60 -9.91 -16.15 4.12
C ARG A 60 -8.75 -16.14 5.10
N ARG A 61 -7.73 -17.00 4.90
CA ARG A 61 -6.54 -17.01 5.75
C ARG A 61 -5.68 -15.77 5.52
N TYR A 62 -5.60 -15.27 4.28
CA TYR A 62 -4.92 -14.01 3.97
C TYR A 62 -5.59 -12.83 4.70
N GLU A 63 -6.91 -12.67 4.59
CA GLU A 63 -7.63 -11.56 5.25
C GLU A 63 -7.71 -11.68 6.78
N LYS A 64 -7.42 -12.85 7.33
CA LYS A 64 -7.31 -13.07 8.79
C LYS A 64 -5.86 -13.01 9.30
N GLY A 65 -4.89 -12.75 8.44
CA GLY A 65 -3.47 -12.76 8.79
C GLY A 65 -2.95 -14.12 9.27
N LYS A 66 -3.61 -15.22 8.89
CA LYS A 66 -3.22 -16.60 9.29
C LYS A 66 -2.25 -17.26 8.30
N SER A 67 -1.99 -16.61 7.17
CA SER A 67 -0.95 -16.98 6.22
C SER A 67 -0.54 -15.79 5.37
N SER A 68 0.67 -15.83 4.83
CA SER A 68 1.16 -14.86 3.86
C SER A 68 1.00 -15.39 2.43
N PRO A 69 0.58 -14.55 1.47
CA PRO A 69 0.57 -14.92 0.06
C PRO A 69 1.99 -15.03 -0.50
N THR A 70 2.14 -15.84 -1.55
CA THR A 70 3.41 -15.89 -2.31
C THR A 70 3.57 -14.63 -3.16
N LEU A 71 4.79 -14.37 -3.64
CA LEU A 71 5.05 -13.24 -4.55
C LEU A 71 4.13 -13.27 -5.78
N GLU A 72 3.88 -14.45 -6.35
CA GLU A 72 3.01 -14.60 -7.51
C GLU A 72 1.56 -14.23 -7.18
N VAL A 73 1.06 -14.64 -6.01
CA VAL A 73 -0.27 -14.27 -5.55
C VAL A 73 -0.35 -12.76 -5.29
N ILE A 74 0.69 -12.15 -4.72
CA ILE A 74 0.76 -10.69 -4.52
C ILE A 74 0.67 -9.95 -5.86
N LYS A 75 1.39 -10.39 -6.90
CA LYS A 75 1.29 -9.81 -8.25
C LYS A 75 -0.13 -9.91 -8.80
N ASN A 76 -0.78 -11.07 -8.63
CA ASN A 76 -2.15 -11.27 -9.10
C ASN A 76 -3.16 -10.41 -8.33
N ILE A 77 -2.99 -10.26 -7.02
CA ILE A 77 -3.79 -9.35 -6.19
C ILE A 77 -3.63 -7.92 -6.70
N ALA A 78 -2.39 -7.43 -6.85
CA ALA A 78 -2.10 -6.08 -7.31
C ALA A 78 -2.71 -5.79 -8.70
N ARG A 79 -2.57 -6.74 -9.64
CA ARG A 79 -3.19 -6.64 -10.97
C ARG A 79 -4.72 -6.62 -10.92
N THR A 80 -5.33 -7.51 -10.13
CA THR A 80 -6.79 -7.59 -9.98
C THR A 80 -7.36 -6.32 -9.36
N LEU A 81 -6.63 -5.78 -8.37
CA LEU A 81 -6.95 -4.52 -7.72
C LEU A 81 -6.37 -3.33 -8.48
N GLY A 82 -5.78 -3.44 -9.68
CA GLY A 82 -5.26 -2.29 -10.43
C GLY A 82 -4.41 -1.30 -9.62
N ILE A 83 -3.63 -1.79 -8.65
CA ILE A 83 -2.71 -1.00 -7.82
C ILE A 83 -1.29 -1.56 -7.93
N SER A 84 -0.29 -0.84 -7.43
CA SER A 84 1.07 -1.39 -7.33
C SER A 84 1.20 -2.38 -6.18
N ALA A 85 2.18 -3.29 -6.29
CA ALA A 85 2.51 -4.18 -5.18
C ALA A 85 3.00 -3.40 -3.95
N ASP A 86 3.73 -2.29 -4.16
CA ASP A 86 4.15 -1.39 -3.09
C ASP A 86 2.96 -0.80 -2.34
N GLU A 87 1.92 -0.36 -3.05
CA GLU A 87 0.71 0.16 -2.41
C GLU A 87 0.00 -0.91 -1.60
N LEU A 88 0.01 -2.16 -2.07
CA LEU A 88 -0.56 -3.29 -1.36
C LEU A 88 0.22 -3.67 -0.10
N ILE A 89 1.56 -3.60 -0.13
CA ILE A 89 2.44 -4.10 0.94
C ILE A 89 2.77 -3.02 1.97
N PHE A 90 3.11 -1.80 1.54
CA PHE A 90 3.63 -0.75 2.39
C PHE A 90 2.59 0.30 2.73
N ASP A 91 2.60 0.79 3.96
CA ASP A 91 1.77 1.94 4.34
C ASP A 91 2.37 3.28 3.94
N LYS A 92 1.52 4.31 3.91
CA LYS A 92 1.94 5.67 3.52
C LYS A 92 3.13 6.17 4.32
N ASN A 93 3.22 5.79 5.60
CA ASN A 93 4.33 6.17 6.49
C ASN A 93 5.59 5.31 6.27
N GLU A 94 5.48 4.12 5.68
CA GLU A 94 6.62 3.31 5.24
C GLU A 94 7.14 3.75 3.86
N ARG A 95 6.28 4.34 3.03
CA ARG A 95 6.65 4.96 1.76
C ARG A 95 7.48 6.24 1.91
N VAL A 96 7.76 6.69 3.13
CA VAL A 96 8.44 7.97 3.44
C VAL A 96 9.87 8.04 2.88
N ALA A 97 10.52 6.89 2.63
CA ALA A 97 11.78 6.88 1.89
C ALA A 97 11.61 7.30 0.42
N ALA A 98 10.53 6.89 -0.26
CA ALA A 98 10.25 7.23 -1.65
C ALA A 98 9.51 8.57 -1.82
N ALA A 99 8.70 8.97 -0.85
CA ALA A 99 7.97 10.25 -0.88
C ALA A 99 8.87 11.47 -0.68
N LYS A 100 10.01 11.32 0.02
CA LYS A 100 11.07 12.34 0.08
C LYS A 100 11.87 12.48 -1.23
N ILE A 101 11.73 11.55 -2.18
CA ILE A 101 12.64 11.42 -3.33
C ILE A 101 12.23 12.24 -4.57
N LEU A 102 11.02 12.79 -4.68
CA LEU A 102 10.66 13.57 -5.87
C LEU A 102 10.07 14.92 -5.47
N ASP A 103 10.90 15.78 -4.87
CA ASP A 103 10.69 17.21 -5.05
C ASP A 103 10.73 17.46 -6.57
N ARG A 104 9.56 17.61 -7.20
CA ARG A 104 9.40 17.83 -8.63
C ARG A 104 10.29 18.98 -9.11
N LYS A 105 10.44 20.01 -8.27
CA LYS A 105 11.26 21.17 -8.59
C LYS A 105 12.74 20.81 -8.59
N LEU A 106 13.17 19.95 -7.67
CA LEU A 106 14.54 19.45 -7.63
C LEU A 106 14.85 18.59 -8.87
N LEU A 107 13.93 17.74 -9.30
CA LEU A 107 14.10 16.95 -10.53
C LEU A 107 14.20 17.82 -11.78
N GLU A 108 13.32 18.82 -11.89
CA GLU A 108 13.36 19.79 -12.98
C GLU A 108 14.70 20.55 -12.99
N GLN A 109 15.23 20.89 -11.81
CA GLN A 109 16.54 21.51 -11.67
C GLN A 109 17.67 20.57 -12.12
N PHE A 110 17.63 19.27 -11.78
CA PHE A 110 18.63 18.31 -12.22
C PHE A 110 18.65 18.14 -13.75
N GLU A 111 17.50 18.17 -14.41
CA GLU A 111 17.41 18.15 -15.87
C GLU A 111 18.11 19.37 -16.49
N LEU A 112 17.91 20.56 -15.93
CA LEU A 112 18.58 21.79 -16.38
C LEU A 112 20.10 21.72 -16.16
N VAL A 113 20.53 21.16 -15.02
CA VAL A 113 21.96 20.96 -14.71
C VAL A 113 22.63 20.04 -15.73
N SER A 114 21.91 19.06 -16.28
CA SER A 114 22.43 18.16 -17.32
C SER A 114 22.81 18.89 -18.62
N GLN A 115 22.26 20.08 -18.88
CA GLN A 115 22.52 20.88 -20.08
C GLN A 115 23.62 21.94 -19.87
N LEU A 116 24.12 22.11 -18.64
CA LEU A 116 25.17 23.09 -18.33
C LEU A 116 26.55 22.68 -18.85
N SER A 117 27.46 23.66 -18.87
CA SER A 117 28.86 23.47 -19.23
C SER A 117 29.56 22.51 -18.25
N ALA A 118 30.66 21.90 -18.70
CA ALA A 118 31.44 20.99 -17.86
C ALA A 118 31.95 21.69 -16.57
N HIS A 119 32.29 22.97 -16.67
CA HIS A 119 32.73 23.78 -15.54
C HIS A 119 31.63 23.96 -14.48
N ASP A 120 30.40 24.26 -14.89
CA ASP A 120 29.29 24.53 -13.96
C ASP A 120 28.77 23.24 -13.30
N LYS A 121 28.78 22.12 -14.03
CA LYS A 121 28.47 20.81 -13.47
C LYS A 121 29.45 20.41 -12.36
N GLU A 122 30.73 20.75 -12.53
CA GLU A 122 31.76 20.40 -11.54
C GLU A 122 31.59 21.20 -10.24
N ALA A 123 31.25 22.49 -10.35
CA ALA A 123 30.92 23.31 -9.19
C ALA A 123 29.68 22.77 -8.44
N ILE A 124 28.65 22.33 -9.16
CA ILE A 124 27.44 21.75 -8.56
C ILE A 124 27.75 20.41 -7.88
N LYS A 125 28.55 19.54 -8.51
CA LYS A 125 29.01 18.29 -7.86
C LYS A 125 29.75 18.57 -6.55
N THR A 126 30.61 19.59 -6.53
CA THR A 126 31.36 19.97 -5.32
C THR A 126 30.46 20.43 -4.16
N ILE A 127 29.26 20.96 -4.46
CA ILE A 127 28.27 21.39 -3.45
C ILE A 127 27.40 20.22 -2.96
N LEU A 128 27.23 19.18 -3.80
CA LEU A 128 26.38 18.02 -3.53
C LEU A 128 27.12 16.84 -2.86
N ASP A 129 28.45 16.78 -3.00
CA ASP A 129 29.34 15.89 -2.23
C ASP A 129 29.40 16.28 -0.74
#